data_AF-A0A8F5VM84-F1
#
_entry.id   AF-A0A8F5VM84-F1
#
_cell.length_a   1.000
_cell.length_b   1.000
_cell.length_c   1.000
_cell.angle_alpha   90.00
_cell.angle_beta   90.00
_cell.angle_gamma   90.00
#
_symmetry.space_group_name_H-M   'P 1'
#
loop_
_entity.id
_entity.type
_entity.pdbx_description
1 polymer ?
#
loop_
_entity_poly.entity_id
_entity_poly.type
_entity_poly.pdbx_seq_one_letter_code
_entity_poly.pdbx_strand_id
1 'polypeptide(L)'
;MMNIYTTSFHPDSPDEPVPWYEIVENEIYTTLYHPTHPQEPVSWFIIREQEIFTSPDHPTHPDEPVAWFEIRKNLIYPSENHPTHADNDLPWFEIREI
;
A
#
# COMPACT_ATOMS: atom_id res chain seq x y z
N MET A 1 -7.36 14.44 -4.36
CA MET A 1 -6.26 13.77 -3.64
C MET A 1 -6.70 12.34 -3.41
N MET A 2 -5.81 11.34 -3.56
CA MET A 2 -6.20 9.94 -3.41
C MET A 2 -5.55 9.36 -2.16
N ASN A 3 -6.36 8.73 -1.32
CA ASN A 3 -5.92 8.11 -0.08
C ASN A 3 -6.15 6.60 -0.12
N ILE A 4 -5.27 5.86 0.54
CA ILE A 4 -5.31 4.41 0.63
C ILE A 4 -5.71 4.03 2.06
N TYR A 5 -6.83 3.34 2.17
CA TYR A 5 -7.39 2.84 3.43
C TYR A 5 -7.25 1.32 3.48
N THR A 6 -7.08 0.75 4.67
CA THR A 6 -7.24 -0.70 4.83
C THR A 6 -8.69 -1.11 4.57
N THR A 7 -8.87 -2.29 3.98
CA THR A 7 -10.17 -2.97 4.00
C THR A 7 -10.30 -3.79 5.29
N SER A 8 -11.49 -4.35 5.55
CA SER A 8 -11.70 -5.32 6.63
C SER A 8 -10.93 -6.64 6.46
N PHE A 9 -10.26 -6.86 5.32
CA PHE A 9 -9.46 -8.04 5.04
C PHE A 9 -7.96 -7.81 5.26
N HIS A 10 -7.53 -6.58 5.50
CA HIS A 10 -6.15 -6.32 5.92
C HIS A 10 -5.91 -6.99 7.28
N PRO A 11 -4.81 -7.75 7.47
CA PRO A 11 -4.53 -8.47 8.72
C PRO A 11 -4.50 -7.56 9.95
N ASP A 12 -4.04 -6.33 9.74
CA ASP A 12 -3.89 -5.30 10.77
C ASP A 12 -4.91 -4.14 10.64
N SER A 13 -6.08 -4.37 10.00
CA SER A 13 -7.07 -3.28 9.84
C SER A 13 -7.51 -2.73 11.21
N PRO A 14 -7.49 -1.41 11.42
CA PRO A 14 -8.04 -0.79 12.61
C PRO A 14 -9.57 -0.85 12.63
N ASP A 15 -10.16 -0.69 13.81
CA ASP A 15 -11.61 -0.61 13.99
C ASP A 15 -12.23 0.61 13.28
N GLU A 16 -11.51 1.75 13.29
CA GLU A 16 -11.92 2.97 12.60
C GLU A 16 -11.07 3.20 11.33
N PRO A 17 -11.69 3.43 10.16
CA PRO A 17 -10.96 3.55 8.91
C PRO A 17 -10.20 4.89 8.84
N VAL A 18 -8.87 4.81 8.83
CA VAL A 18 -7.96 5.93 8.63
C VAL A 18 -7.07 5.68 7.40
N PRO A 19 -6.65 6.71 6.65
CA PRO A 19 -5.84 6.52 5.46
C PRO A 19 -4.42 6.21 5.86
N TRP A 20 -3.91 5.00 5.60
CA TRP A 20 -2.53 4.65 5.94
C TRP A 20 -1.52 5.26 4.97
N TYR A 21 -1.93 5.41 3.72
CA TYR A 21 -1.10 6.01 2.69
C TYR A 21 -1.88 7.05 1.88
N GLU A 22 -1.13 7.89 1.19
CA GLU A 22 -1.64 8.81 0.17
C GLU A 22 -0.88 8.62 -1.14
N ILE A 23 -1.56 8.82 -2.26
CA ILE A 23 -0.98 8.77 -3.59
C ILE A 23 -0.75 10.19 -4.07
N VAL A 24 0.50 10.51 -4.39
CA VAL A 24 0.91 11.75 -5.04
C VAL A 24 1.57 11.38 -6.37
N GLU A 25 0.90 11.75 -7.46
CA GLU A 25 1.23 11.28 -8.82
C GLU A 25 1.24 9.74 -8.92
N ASN A 26 2.41 9.12 -8.99
CA ASN A 26 2.59 7.66 -9.01
C ASN A 26 3.39 7.15 -7.80
N GLU A 27 3.55 7.98 -6.78
CA GLU A 27 4.29 7.65 -5.56
C GLU A 27 3.33 7.54 -4.38
N ILE A 28 3.60 6.60 -3.49
CA ILE A 28 2.78 6.31 -2.31
C ILE A 28 3.58 6.68 -1.06
N TYR A 29 3.02 7.57 -0.25
CA TYR A 29 3.62 8.06 0.98
C TYR A 29 2.82 7.60 2.19
N THR A 30 3.48 7.35 3.31
CA THR A 30 2.80 7.12 4.59
C THR A 30 2.12 8.40 5.05
N THR A 31 0.88 8.34 5.50
CA THR A 31 0.24 9.48 6.18
C THR A 31 0.63 9.52 7.66
N LEU A 32 0.12 10.51 8.41
CA LEU A 32 0.23 10.55 9.87
C LEU A 32 -0.47 9.38 10.60
N TYR A 33 -1.36 8.65 9.91
CA TYR A 33 -2.12 7.52 10.47
C TYR A 33 -1.50 6.16 10.18
N HIS A 34 -0.39 6.10 9.45
CA HIS A 34 0.32 4.85 9.21
C HIS A 34 0.78 4.24 10.56
N PRO A 35 0.53 2.94 10.83
CA PRO A 35 0.56 2.39 12.19
C PRO A 35 1.95 2.34 12.83
N THR A 36 3.01 2.29 12.04
CA THR A 36 4.39 2.10 12.50
C THR A 36 5.34 3.22 12.12
N HIS A 37 5.03 3.95 11.05
CA HIS A 37 5.90 4.98 10.45
C HIS A 37 5.05 6.15 9.95
N PRO A 38 4.61 7.05 10.85
CA PRO A 38 3.74 8.15 10.47
C PRO A 38 4.52 9.26 9.74
N GLN A 39 4.01 9.67 8.58
CA GLN A 39 4.44 10.87 7.85
C GLN A 39 5.93 10.91 7.44
N GLU A 40 6.42 9.82 6.84
CA GLU A 40 7.76 9.80 6.25
C GLU A 40 7.89 10.79 5.06
N PRO A 41 9.04 11.46 4.90
CA PRO A 41 9.23 12.48 3.86
C PRO A 41 9.55 11.89 2.47
N VAL A 42 9.64 10.56 2.37
CA VAL A 42 10.03 9.81 1.17
C VAL A 42 8.90 8.85 0.78
N SER A 43 8.78 8.58 -0.52
CA SER A 43 7.81 7.61 -1.00
C SER A 43 8.25 6.22 -0.55
N TRP A 44 7.28 5.37 -0.21
CA TRP A 44 7.51 3.98 0.17
C TRP A 44 7.18 3.01 -0.95
N PHE A 45 6.29 3.41 -1.84
CA PHE A 45 5.95 2.62 -3.00
C PHE A 45 5.84 3.48 -4.25
N ILE A 46 6.00 2.83 -5.39
CA ILE A 46 5.88 3.40 -6.72
C ILE A 46 4.86 2.57 -7.48
N ILE A 47 3.87 3.24 -8.06
CA ILE A 47 2.88 2.66 -8.95
C ILE A 47 3.45 2.62 -10.36
N ARG A 48 3.41 1.45 -10.99
CA ARG A 48 3.74 1.27 -12.41
C ARG A 48 2.61 0.47 -13.06
N GLU A 49 1.90 1.09 -13.98
CA GLU A 49 0.68 0.54 -14.57
C GLU A 49 -0.38 0.19 -13.52
N GLN A 50 -0.55 -1.09 -13.21
CA GLN A 50 -1.49 -1.61 -12.21
C GLN A 50 -0.76 -2.38 -11.10
N GLU A 51 0.53 -2.18 -10.94
CA GLU A 51 1.38 -2.85 -9.96
C GLU A 51 2.02 -1.84 -9.02
N ILE A 52 2.19 -2.23 -7.76
CA ILE A 52 2.82 -1.43 -6.72
C ILE A 52 4.12 -2.10 -6.30
N PHE A 53 5.23 -1.38 -6.50
CA PHE A 53 6.57 -1.80 -6.13
C PHE A 53 7.03 -1.01 -4.93
N THR A 54 7.86 -1.59 -4.07
CA THR A 54 8.59 -0.81 -3.05
C THR A 54 9.52 0.21 -3.73
N SER A 55 9.54 1.44 -3.23
CA SER A 55 10.60 2.40 -3.57
C SER A 55 11.92 1.98 -2.90
N PRO A 56 13.08 2.51 -3.35
CA PRO A 56 14.36 2.26 -2.69
C PRO A 56 14.42 2.71 -1.22
N ASP A 57 13.57 3.66 -0.82
CA ASP A 57 13.49 4.19 0.55
C ASP A 57 12.55 3.38 1.45
N HIS A 58 11.85 2.37 0.92
CA HIS A 58 11.02 1.48 1.73
C HIS A 58 11.89 0.74 2.78
N PRO A 59 11.48 0.67 4.07
CA PRO A 59 12.30 0.09 5.14
C PRO A 59 12.77 -1.35 4.90
N THR A 60 12.02 -2.09 4.08
CA THR A 60 12.27 -3.48 3.73
C THR A 60 12.30 -3.69 2.21
N HIS A 61 12.83 -2.71 1.46
CA HIS A 61 13.05 -2.84 0.01
C HIS A 61 13.81 -4.15 -0.32
N PRO A 62 13.28 -5.02 -1.21
CA PRO A 62 13.97 -6.22 -1.65
C PRO A 62 15.12 -5.91 -2.61
N ASP A 63 16.10 -6.79 -2.71
CA ASP A 63 17.23 -6.64 -3.64
C ASP A 63 16.79 -6.65 -5.12
N GLU A 64 15.74 -7.41 -5.43
CA GLU A 64 15.14 -7.48 -6.77
C GLU A 64 13.78 -6.77 -6.81
N PRO A 65 13.51 -5.92 -7.82
CA PRO A 65 12.26 -5.19 -7.90
C PRO A 65 11.11 -6.12 -8.34
N VAL A 66 10.30 -6.53 -7.37
CA VAL A 66 9.08 -7.31 -7.58
C VAL A 66 7.86 -6.53 -7.10
N ALA A 67 6.74 -6.66 -7.80
CA ALA A 67 5.49 -6.02 -7.40
C ALA A 67 5.00 -6.66 -6.10
N TRP A 68 4.74 -5.87 -5.06
CA TRP A 68 4.19 -6.31 -3.79
C TRP A 68 2.67 -6.31 -3.78
N PHE A 69 2.06 -5.48 -4.60
CA PHE A 69 0.62 -5.42 -4.74
C PHE A 69 0.19 -5.21 -6.18
N GLU A 70 -1.06 -5.58 -6.45
CA GLU A 70 -1.76 -5.32 -7.70
C GLU A 70 -2.98 -4.43 -7.45
N ILE A 71 -3.18 -3.44 -8.31
CA ILE A 71 -4.35 -2.57 -8.34
C ILE A 71 -5.37 -3.19 -9.30
N ARG A 72 -6.57 -3.49 -8.79
CA ARG A 72 -7.71 -3.93 -9.59
C ARG A 72 -8.87 -2.98 -9.32
N LYS A 73 -9.16 -2.10 -10.29
CA LYS A 73 -10.06 -0.95 -10.12
C LYS A 73 -9.54 -0.03 -9.00
N ASN A 74 -10.26 0.09 -7.89
CA ASN A 74 -9.90 0.88 -6.73
C ASN A 74 -9.46 0.01 -5.53
N LEU A 75 -9.20 -1.27 -5.74
CA LEU A 75 -8.78 -2.21 -4.70
C LEU A 75 -7.34 -2.64 -4.92
N ILE A 76 -6.61 -2.85 -3.83
CA ILE A 76 -5.20 -3.24 -3.82
C ILE A 76 -5.07 -4.61 -3.17
N TYR A 77 -4.55 -5.57 -3.92
CA TYR A 77 -4.39 -6.96 -3.54
C TYR A 77 -2.91 -7.24 -3.27
N PRO A 78 -2.55 -7.98 -2.20
CA PRO A 78 -1.18 -8.48 -2.06
C PRO A 78 -0.88 -9.41 -3.24
N SER A 79 0.30 -9.25 -3.85
CA SER A 79 0.81 -10.22 -4.83
C SER A 79 1.46 -11.39 -4.10
N GLU A 80 1.79 -12.47 -4.83
CA GLU A 80 2.58 -13.60 -4.32
C GLU A 80 3.97 -13.21 -3.79
N ASN A 81 4.48 -12.03 -4.19
CA ASN A 81 5.78 -11.53 -3.78
C ASN A 81 5.73 -10.67 -2.51
N HIS A 82 4.53 -10.40 -1.97
CA HIS A 82 4.41 -9.65 -0.71
C HIS A 82 5.07 -10.44 0.45
N PRO A 83 5.90 -9.82 1.32
CA PRO A 83 6.65 -10.55 2.36
C PRO A 83 5.78 -11.34 3.36
N THR A 84 4.54 -10.89 3.54
CA THR A 84 3.54 -11.51 4.40
C THR A 84 2.33 -12.03 3.61
N HIS A 85 2.52 -12.34 2.31
CA HIS A 85 1.46 -12.81 1.40
C HIS A 85 0.49 -13.75 2.13
N ALA A 86 -0.80 -13.38 2.12
CA ALA A 86 -1.84 -14.24 2.66
C ALA A 86 -2.37 -15.15 1.54
N ASP A 87 -2.62 -16.42 1.85
CA ASP A 87 -3.16 -17.43 0.92
C ASP A 87 -4.60 -17.11 0.40
N ASN A 88 -5.12 -15.91 0.66
CA ASN A 88 -6.45 -15.49 0.24
C ASN A 88 -6.38 -14.35 -0.79
N ASP A 89 -7.18 -14.46 -1.85
CA ASP A 89 -7.29 -13.45 -2.93
C ASP A 89 -8.14 -12.23 -2.52
N LEU A 90 -7.99 -11.74 -1.28
CA LEU A 90 -8.79 -10.63 -0.74
C LEU A 90 -8.01 -9.30 -0.81
N PRO A 91 -8.70 -8.18 -1.11
CA PRO A 91 -8.03 -6.89 -1.21
C PRO A 91 -7.64 -6.38 0.17
N TRP A 92 -6.40 -5.98 0.36
CA TRP A 92 -5.90 -5.44 1.63
C TRP A 92 -6.17 -3.94 1.77
N PHE A 93 -6.15 -3.21 0.66
CA PHE A 93 -6.44 -1.78 0.69
C PHE A 93 -7.46 -1.38 -0.37
N GLU A 94 -8.00 -0.19 -0.19
CA GLU A 94 -8.81 0.50 -1.19
C GLU A 94 -8.36 1.95 -1.36
N ILE A 95 -8.40 2.40 -2.62
CA ILE A 95 -8.12 3.76 -3.03
C ILE A 95 -9.43 4.54 -3.00
N ARG A 96 -9.44 5.66 -2.28
CA ARG A 96 -10.59 6.57 -2.17
C ARG A 96 -10.21 7.97 -2.66
N GLU A 97 -11.06 8.55 -3.51
CA GLU A 97 -11.05 9.98 -3.79
C GLU A 97 -11.81 10.72 -2.69
N ILE A 98 -11.26 11.87 -2.27
CA ILE A 98 -11.84 12.79 -1.27
C ILE A 98 -11.89 14.20 -1.84
#